data_AF-A0A958TG21-F1
#
_entry.id   AF-A0A958TG21-F1
#
_cell.length_a   1.000
_cell.length_b   1.000
_cell.length_c   1.000
_cell.angle_alpha   90.00
_cell.angle_beta   90.00
_cell.angle_gamma   90.00
#
_symmetry.space_group_name_H-M   'P 1'
#
loop_
_entity.id
_entity.type
_entity.pdbx_description
1 polymer ?
#
loop_
_entity_poly.entity_id
_entity_poly.type
_entity_poly.pdbx_seq_one_letter_code
_entity_poly.pdbx_strand_id
1 'polypeptide(L)'
;MYKLLIRPIFFLFDPEKIHHFTFSIIRFVSKIPGCYWLFKMLYVVNDKSLEVELFGLTFKNPVGLAAGFDKDAKLYNELSHLGFGFVEIGT
;
A
#
# COMPACT_ATOMS: atom_id res chain seq x y z
N MET A 1 10.69 -13.90 4.11
CA MET A 1 11.49 -12.99 3.27
C MET A 1 11.54 -11.56 3.83
N TYR A 2 10.41 -10.84 3.96
CA TYR A 2 10.42 -9.42 4.40
C TYR A 2 11.16 -9.18 5.74
N LYS A 3 10.78 -9.90 6.81
CA LYS A 3 11.37 -9.72 8.15
C LYS A 3 12.85 -10.13 8.24
N LEU A 4 13.28 -11.08 7.42
CA LEU A 4 14.61 -11.70 7.52
C LEU A 4 15.64 -11.05 6.60
N LEU A 5 15.22 -10.45 5.48
CA LEU A 5 16.12 -9.91 4.46
C LEU A 5 15.84 -8.43 4.17
N ILE A 6 14.61 -8.11 3.72
CA ILE A 6 14.27 -6.76 3.26
C ILE A 6 14.36 -5.74 4.41
N ARG A 7 13.71 -6.03 5.54
CA ARG A 7 13.65 -5.10 6.68
C ARG A 7 15.03 -4.82 7.28
N PRO A 8 15.88 -5.83 7.59
CA PRO A 8 17.23 -5.57 8.09
C PRO A 8 18.08 -4.72 7.14
N ILE A 9 18.01 -4.98 5.82
CA ILE A 9 18.75 -4.20 4.83
C ILE A 9 18.23 -2.76 4.78
N PHE A 10 16.91 -2.57 4.75
CA PHE A 10 16.30 -1.24 4.65
C PHE A 10 16.59 -0.37 5.88
N PHE A 11 16.76 -0.99 7.06
CA PHE A 11 17.07 -0.29 8.31
C PHE A 11 18.53 0.18 8.40
N LEU A 12 19.39 -0.17 7.44
CA LEU A 12 20.74 0.38 7.33
C LEU A 12 20.77 1.76 6.67
N PHE A 13 19.65 2.22 6.10
CA PHE A 13 19.56 3.48 5.40
C PHE A 13 18.82 4.54 6.22
N ASP A 14 19.05 5.81 5.88
CA ASP A 14 18.26 6.92 6.40
C ASP A 14 16.75 6.69 6.14
N PRO A 15 15.88 6.86 7.16
CA PRO A 15 14.45 6.58 7.05
C PRO A 15 13.74 7.33 5.92
N GLU A 16 14.09 8.59 5.67
CA GLU A 16 13.46 9.39 4.63
C GLU A 16 13.95 8.99 3.24
N LYS A 17 15.25 8.72 3.10
CA LYS A 17 15.81 8.19 1.85
C LYS A 17 15.21 6.83 1.48
N ILE A 18 15.10 5.90 2.43
CA ILE A 18 14.55 4.57 2.13
C ILE A 18 13.04 4.63 1.86
N HIS A 19 12.33 5.57 2.49
CA HIS A 19 10.94 5.87 2.16
C HIS A 19 10.81 6.33 0.69
N HIS A 20 11.55 7.36 0.27
CA HIS A 20 11.51 7.83 -1.12
C HIS A 20 11.96 6.78 -2.16
N PHE A 21 12.95 5.97 -1.80
CA PHE A 21 13.40 4.86 -2.62
C PHE A 21 12.30 3.81 -2.79
N THR A 22 11.67 3.37 -1.69
CA THR A 22 10.56 2.40 -1.71
C THR A 22 9.37 2.95 -2.49
N PHE A 23 9.04 4.23 -2.28
CA PHE A 23 8.00 4.94 -3.03
C PHE A 23 8.27 4.89 -4.54
N SER A 24 9.52 5.17 -4.94
CA SER A 24 9.92 5.08 -6.35
C SER A 24 9.80 3.66 -6.90
N ILE A 25 10.23 2.64 -6.14
CA ILE A 25 10.07 1.23 -6.54
C ILE A 25 8.59 0.89 -6.78
N ILE A 26 7.71 1.22 -5.84
CA ILE A 26 6.27 0.94 -5.98
C ILE A 26 5.73 1.60 -7.25
N ARG A 27 6.12 2.86 -7.52
CA ARG A 27 5.74 3.58 -8.74
C ARG A 27 6.20 2.89 -10.02
N PHE A 28 7.46 2.46 -10.07
CA PHE A 28 8.02 1.84 -11.27
C PHE A 28 7.46 0.44 -11.50
N VAL A 29 7.38 -0.38 -10.45
CA VAL A 29 6.86 -1.75 -10.54
C VAL A 29 5.39 -1.74 -10.96
N SER A 30 4.59 -0.80 -10.44
CA SER A 30 3.16 -0.73 -10.80
C SER A 30 2.90 -0.33 -12.25
N LYS A 31 3.88 0.25 -12.95
CA LYS A 31 3.79 0.53 -14.40
C LYS A 31 4.01 -0.70 -15.27
N ILE A 32 4.57 -1.78 -14.73
CA ILE A 32 4.79 -3.01 -15.49
C ILE A 32 3.43 -3.71 -15.70
N PRO A 33 3.05 -4.02 -16.95
CA PRO A 33 1.79 -4.72 -17.23
C PRO A 33 1.68 -6.03 -16.43
N GLY A 34 0.54 -6.24 -15.77
CA GLY A 34 0.27 -7.44 -14.96
C GLY A 34 0.74 -7.37 -13.50
N CYS A 35 1.63 -6.44 -13.13
CA CYS A 35 2.06 -6.31 -11.73
C CYS A 35 0.91 -5.95 -10.78
N TYR A 36 -0.02 -5.09 -11.22
CA TYR A 36 -1.20 -4.77 -10.41
C TYR A 36 -2.05 -6.02 -10.09
N TRP A 37 -2.20 -6.93 -11.07
CA TRP A 37 -2.98 -8.15 -10.91
C TRP A 37 -2.27 -9.10 -9.95
N LEU A 38 -0.95 -9.24 -10.10
CA LEU A 38 -0.12 -10.02 -9.18
C LEU A 38 -0.24 -9.51 -7.73
N PHE A 39 -0.15 -8.20 -7.50
CA PHE A 39 -0.31 -7.62 -6.17
C PHE A 39 -1.68 -7.89 -5.57
N LYS A 40 -2.76 -7.70 -6.36
CA LYS A 40 -4.11 -8.04 -5.89
C LYS A 40 -4.22 -9.51 -5.52
N MET A 41 -3.67 -10.40 -6.34
CA MET A 41 -3.74 -11.84 -6.09
C MET A 41 -2.97 -12.26 -4.82
N LEU A 42 -1.88 -11.56 -4.49
CA LEU A 42 -1.05 -11.85 -3.32
C LEU A 42 -1.57 -11.21 -2.02
N TYR A 43 -2.16 -10.02 -2.09
CA TYR A 43 -2.41 -9.19 -0.91
C TYR A 43 -3.87 -8.84 -0.66
N VAL A 44 -4.75 -8.89 -1.67
CA VAL A 44 -6.17 -8.56 -1.47
C VAL A 44 -6.91 -9.79 -0.96
N VAL A 45 -7.46 -9.68 0.24
CA VAL A 45 -8.40 -10.64 0.82
C VAL A 45 -9.82 -10.14 0.57
N ASN A 46 -10.64 -10.93 -0.12
CA ASN A 46 -12.05 -10.63 -0.35
C ASN A 46 -12.90 -11.55 0.52
N ASP A 47 -13.40 -11.02 1.63
CA ASP A 47 -14.29 -11.73 2.54
C ASP A 47 -15.42 -10.77 2.96
N LYS A 48 -16.67 -11.19 2.76
CA LYS A 48 -17.85 -10.39 3.09
C LYS A 48 -17.94 -10.06 4.58
N SER A 49 -17.37 -10.90 5.45
CA SER A 49 -17.31 -10.63 6.90
C SER A 49 -16.41 -9.46 7.28
N LEU A 50 -15.55 -9.01 6.36
CA LEU A 50 -14.68 -7.85 6.56
C LEU A 50 -15.32 -6.54 6.09
N GLU A 51 -16.41 -6.58 5.31
CA GLU A 51 -17.03 -5.36 4.80
C GLU A 51 -17.57 -4.49 5.95
N VAL A 52 -17.30 -3.18 5.88
CA VAL A 52 -17.73 -2.20 6.89
C VAL A 52 -18.45 -1.05 6.21
N GLU A 53 -19.62 -0.69 6.73
CA GLU A 53 -20.33 0.53 6.35
C GLU A 53 -20.10 1.61 7.39
N LEU A 54 -19.56 2.76 6.97
CA LEU A 54 -19.29 3.89 7.84
C LEU A 54 -19.41 5.19 7.04
N PHE A 55 -20.04 6.21 7.63
CA PHE A 55 -20.23 7.52 6.98
C PHE A 55 -20.93 7.46 5.61
N GLY A 56 -21.80 6.47 5.39
CA GLY A 56 -22.49 6.24 4.11
C GLY A 56 -21.61 5.65 3.00
N LEU A 57 -20.39 5.19 3.35
CA LEU A 57 -19.47 4.50 2.44
C LEU A 57 -19.34 3.03 2.85
N THR A 58 -19.13 2.16 1.86
CA THR A 58 -18.83 0.73 2.09
C THR A 58 -17.35 0.48 1.83
N PHE A 59 -16.63 0.04 2.85
CA PHE A 59 -15.23 -0.36 2.79
C PHE A 59 -15.13 -1.89 2.67
N LYS A 60 -14.23 -2.37 1.82
CA LYS A 60 -14.05 -3.82 1.59
C LYS A 60 -13.48 -4.56 2.80
N ASN A 61 -12.74 -3.86 3.64
CA ASN A 61 -12.18 -4.34 4.89
C ASN A 61 -11.91 -3.14 5.82
N PRO A 62 -11.74 -3.34 7.14
CA PRO A 62 -11.57 -2.24 8.10
C PRO A 62 -10.14 -1.67 8.15
N VAL A 63 -9.19 -2.18 7.36
CA VAL A 63 -7.78 -1.80 7.46
C VAL A 63 -7.42 -0.78 6.39
N GLY A 64 -7.06 0.43 6.81
CA GLY A 64 -6.62 1.50 5.93
C GLY A 64 -5.12 1.80 6.02
N LEU A 65 -4.59 2.43 4.97
CA LEU A 65 -3.29 3.09 5.02
C LEU A 65 -3.48 4.52 5.52
N ALA A 66 -2.84 4.86 6.64
CA ALA A 66 -2.95 6.17 7.26
C ALA A 66 -2.23 7.27 6.45
N ALA A 67 -2.64 8.52 6.71
CA ALA A 67 -1.97 9.72 6.20
C ALA A 67 -0.48 9.75 6.58
N GLY A 68 0.26 10.57 5.85
CA GLY A 68 1.70 10.78 5.97
C GLY A 68 2.54 9.81 5.14
N PHE A 69 1.95 8.73 4.63
CA PHE A 69 2.62 7.80 3.73
C PHE A 69 2.68 8.34 2.28
N ASP A 70 1.53 8.76 1.73
CA ASP A 70 1.44 9.42 0.42
C ASP A 70 0.96 10.86 0.59
N LYS A 71 1.91 11.74 0.95
CA LYS A 71 1.65 13.15 1.24
C LYS A 71 1.11 13.92 0.03
N ASP A 72 1.63 13.61 -1.15
CA ASP A 72 1.36 14.37 -2.38
C ASP A 72 0.36 13.68 -3.33
N ALA A 73 -0.39 12.67 -2.85
CA ALA A 73 -1.34 11.88 -3.65
C ALA A 73 -0.72 11.28 -4.94
N LYS A 74 0.52 10.81 -4.87
CA LYS A 74 1.28 10.32 -6.02
C LYS A 74 1.13 8.82 -6.29
N LEU A 75 0.70 8.02 -5.29
CA LEU A 75 0.65 6.56 -5.37
C LEU A 75 -0.58 5.90 -4.73
N TYR A 76 -1.58 6.66 -4.27
CA TYR A 76 -2.76 6.11 -3.61
C TYR A 76 -3.45 4.98 -4.40
N ASN A 77 -3.48 5.07 -5.74
CA ASN A 77 -4.05 4.02 -6.60
C ASN A 77 -3.21 2.74 -6.55
N GLU A 78 -1.89 2.85 -6.68
CA GLU A 78 -0.95 1.74 -6.58
C GLU A 78 -0.98 1.09 -5.19
N LEU A 79 -1.05 1.90 -4.14
CA LEU A 79 -1.12 1.45 -2.75
C LEU A 79 -2.42 0.70 -2.46
N SER A 80 -3.54 1.09 -3.09
CA SER A 80 -4.82 0.39 -2.96
C SER A 80 -4.77 -1.08 -3.41
N HIS A 81 -3.78 -1.45 -4.24
CA HIS A 81 -3.60 -2.82 -4.70
C HIS A 81 -2.96 -3.75 -3.66
N LEU A 82 -2.50 -3.20 -2.52
CA LEU A 82 -1.83 -3.95 -1.45
C LEU A 82 -2.80 -4.46 -0.36
N GLY A 83 -4.11 -4.42 -0.63
CA GLY A 83 -5.13 -5.03 0.26
C GLY A 83 -5.80 -4.07 1.24
N PHE A 84 -5.43 -2.80 1.26
CA PHE A 84 -6.10 -1.80 2.10
C PHE A 84 -7.55 -1.55 1.66
N GLY A 85 -8.46 -1.46 2.63
CA GLY A 85 -9.86 -1.10 2.41
C GLY A 85 -10.04 0.39 2.05
N PHE A 86 -9.11 1.24 2.49
CA PHE A 86 -9.02 2.65 2.12
C PHE A 86 -7.57 3.17 2.23
N VAL A 87 -7.28 4.29 1.56
CA VAL A 87 -5.98 4.97 1.63
C VAL A 87 -6.26 6.44 1.94
N GLU A 88 -5.67 6.93 3.03
CA GLU A 88 -5.71 8.35 3.40
C GLU A 88 -4.44 9.03 2.90
N ILE A 89 -4.61 10.05 2.06
CA ILE A 89 -3.53 10.87 1.49
C ILE A 89 -3.27 12.12 2.35
N GLY A 90 -2.16 12.81 2.10
CA GLY A 90 -1.79 14.04 2.80
C GLY A 90 -0.97 13.77 4.06
N THR A 91 -0.59 14.79 4.83
CA THR A 91 -0.68 16.21 4.46
C THR A 91 0.44 16.61 3.51
#